data_AF-A0A7C8AL69-F1
#
_entry.id   AF-A0A7C8AL69-F1
#
_cell.length_a   1.000
_cell.length_b   1.000
_cell.length_c   1.000
_cell.angle_alpha   90.00
_cell.angle_beta   90.00
_cell.angle_gamma   90.00
#
_symmetry.space_group_name_H-M   'P 1'
#
loop_
_entity.id
_entity.type
_entity.pdbx_description
1 polymer ?
#
loop_
_entity_poly.entity_id
_entity_poly.type
_entity_poly.pdbx_seq_one_letter_code
_entity_poly.pdbx_strand_id
1 'polypeptide(L)'
;MHVRATQRTDQLTGLDGYDAFAERLTSALQAAAAEGLSVSIALFDIDWFAKLNDEHGHEVGDAVLREVARHLSKTFGDHAALFRYGGDAFVALFEGMERERAFLLAEKARDTFDGEHTVRAGTQDVSLPASISAGVSAYPDDGNSDTDLVRKANEALYRAKVTGPNKVCLGREEKMVTKTSHYTQGQLQGLARIAKRMGMGEAELLREGLDDLLRKYNA
;
A
#
# COMPACT_ATOMS: atom_id res chain seq x y z
N MET A 1 7.24 -13.71 -4.87
CA MET A 1 6.25 -14.39 -4.01
C MET A 1 7.00 -14.84 -2.76
N HIS A 2 7.04 -14.02 -1.71
CA HIS A 2 7.75 -14.35 -0.47
C HIS A 2 6.77 -14.94 0.55
N VAL A 3 7.22 -16.00 1.21
CA VAL A 3 6.51 -16.84 2.19
C VAL A 3 5.98 -15.97 3.34
N ARG A 4 4.65 -15.99 3.57
CA ARG A 4 4.01 -15.32 4.71
C ARG A 4 4.27 -16.13 5.98
N ALA A 5 5.14 -15.63 6.86
CA ALA A 5 5.15 -16.08 8.24
C ALA A 5 3.91 -15.49 8.92
N THR A 6 2.96 -16.35 9.30
CA THR A 6 1.83 -16.02 10.17
C THR A 6 2.36 -15.71 11.56
N GLN A 7 2.41 -14.42 11.92
CA GLN A 7 2.75 -13.97 13.26
C GLN A 7 1.70 -12.96 13.70
N ARG A 8 1.06 -13.23 14.84
CA ARG A 8 0.09 -12.32 15.45
C ARG A 8 0.75 -11.03 15.95
N THR A 9 2.01 -11.12 16.39
CA THR A 9 2.86 -10.00 16.82
C THR A 9 4.23 -10.15 16.18
N ASP A 10 4.76 -9.07 15.61
CA ASP A 10 6.08 -8.99 15.01
C ASP A 10 7.15 -8.74 16.09
N GLN A 11 8.07 -9.69 16.24
CA GLN A 11 9.10 -9.61 17.29
C GLN A 11 10.13 -8.49 17.08
N LEU A 12 10.32 -8.04 15.84
CA LEU A 12 11.31 -7.02 15.52
C LEU A 12 10.86 -5.64 15.97
N THR A 13 9.61 -5.30 15.65
CA THR A 13 9.03 -3.96 15.84
C THR A 13 8.11 -3.89 17.06
N GLY A 14 7.63 -5.02 17.56
CA GLY A 14 6.64 -5.10 18.65
C GLY A 14 5.20 -4.78 18.23
N LEU A 15 4.97 -4.48 16.94
CA LEU A 15 3.64 -4.23 16.40
C LEU A 15 2.88 -5.55 16.16
N ASP A 16 1.56 -5.45 16.07
CA ASP A 16 0.74 -6.56 15.61
C ASP A 16 1.04 -6.90 14.14
N GLY A 17 0.92 -8.18 13.77
CA GLY A 17 1.23 -8.65 12.42
C GLY A 17 0.01 -8.71 11.49
N TYR A 18 0.22 -9.28 10.31
CA TYR A 18 -0.80 -9.39 9.26
C TYR A 18 -2.11 -10.04 9.72
N ASP A 19 -2.04 -11.12 10.50
CA ASP A 19 -3.23 -11.86 10.93
C ASP A 19 -4.14 -11.00 11.83
N ALA A 20 -3.52 -10.25 12.75
CA ALA A 20 -4.23 -9.32 13.63
C ALA A 20 -4.81 -8.13 12.85
N PHE A 21 -4.09 -7.63 11.84
CA PHE A 21 -4.62 -6.62 10.92
C PHE A 21 -5.88 -7.11 10.19
N ALA A 22 -5.82 -8.30 9.58
CA ALA A 22 -6.92 -8.84 8.79
C ALA A 22 -8.18 -9.08 9.64
N GLU A 23 -8.00 -9.63 10.85
CA GLU A 23 -9.09 -9.80 11.82
C GLU A 23 -9.72 -8.45 12.19
N ARG A 24 -8.89 -7.47 12.55
CA ARG A 24 -9.39 -6.16 13.00
C ARG A 24 -10.02 -5.33 11.90
N LEU A 25 -9.50 -5.37 10.67
CA LEU A 25 -10.12 -4.72 9.52
C LEU A 25 -11.51 -5.30 9.24
N THR A 26 -11.65 -6.63 9.30
CA THR A 26 -12.93 -7.31 9.10
C THR A 26 -13.96 -6.84 10.14
N SER A 27 -13.57 -6.84 11.42
CA SER A 27 -14.45 -6.36 12.50
C SER A 27 -14.80 -4.88 12.38
N ALA A 28 -13.81 -4.03 12.04
CA ALA A 28 -14.02 -2.59 11.87
C ALA A 28 -15.02 -2.29 10.75
N LEU A 29 -14.92 -2.98 9.61
CA LEU A 29 -15.86 -2.82 8.49
C LEU A 29 -17.29 -3.25 8.85
N GLN A 30 -17.45 -4.34 9.60
CA GLN A 30 -18.76 -4.79 10.06
C GLN A 30 -19.42 -3.76 10.99
N ALA A 31 -18.67 -3.21 11.95
CA ALA A 31 -19.15 -2.16 12.84
C ALA A 31 -19.50 -0.89 12.07
N ALA A 32 -18.61 -0.46 11.17
CA ALA A 32 -18.79 0.73 10.36
C ALA A 32 -20.03 0.66 9.45
N ALA A 33 -20.29 -0.50 8.83
CA ALA A 33 -21.49 -0.73 8.03
C ALA A 33 -22.79 -0.65 8.85
N ALA A 34 -22.75 -1.09 10.11
CA ALA A 34 -23.91 -1.03 11.01
C ALA A 34 -24.18 0.40 11.53
N GLU A 35 -23.13 1.17 11.76
CA GLU A 35 -23.19 2.51 12.37
C GLU A 35 -23.16 3.67 11.35
N GLY A 36 -22.93 3.37 10.08
CA GLY A 36 -22.78 4.38 9.03
C GLY A 36 -21.49 5.20 9.19
N LEU A 37 -20.42 4.57 9.67
CA LEU A 37 -19.10 5.18 9.87
C LEU A 37 -18.14 4.83 8.73
N SER A 38 -17.05 5.59 8.64
CA SER A 38 -15.96 5.33 7.70
C SER A 38 -14.82 4.56 8.36
N VAL A 39 -14.14 3.73 7.57
CA VAL A 39 -12.91 3.03 7.97
C VAL A 39 -11.85 3.35 6.94
N SER A 40 -10.72 3.91 7.37
CA SER A 40 -9.60 4.20 6.47
C SER A 40 -8.40 3.31 6.80
N ILE A 41 -7.63 2.96 5.79
CA ILE A 41 -6.31 2.35 5.96
C ILE A 41 -5.25 3.17 5.24
N ALA A 42 -4.04 3.19 5.81
CA ALA A 42 -2.85 3.72 5.17
C ALA A 42 -1.76 2.63 5.17
N LEU A 43 -1.38 2.17 3.98
CA LEU A 43 -0.30 1.21 3.78
C LEU A 43 0.99 1.98 3.49
N PHE A 44 1.99 1.82 4.35
CA PHE A 44 3.31 2.44 4.25
C PHE A 44 4.35 1.43 3.81
N ASP A 45 5.40 1.89 3.14
CA ASP A 45 6.56 1.10 2.75
C ASP A 45 7.81 2.00 2.74
N ILE A 46 8.94 1.47 3.18
CA ILE A 46 10.21 2.21 3.28
C ILE A 46 10.81 2.40 1.89
N ASP A 47 11.12 3.64 1.53
CA ASP A 47 11.67 3.93 0.21
C ASP A 47 13.08 3.36 0.05
N TRP A 48 13.30 2.61 -1.04
CA TRP A 48 14.58 1.99 -1.39
C TRP A 48 15.15 1.02 -0.34
N PHE A 49 14.30 0.37 0.46
CA PHE A 49 14.74 -0.49 1.57
C PHE A 49 15.70 -1.62 1.16
N ALA A 50 15.48 -2.26 0.01
CA ALA A 50 16.40 -3.28 -0.50
C ALA A 50 17.81 -2.70 -0.73
N LYS A 51 17.90 -1.51 -1.35
CA LYS A 51 19.17 -0.82 -1.56
C LYS A 51 19.83 -0.41 -0.24
N LEU A 52 19.03 0.06 0.72
CA LEU A 52 19.51 0.38 2.07
C LEU A 52 20.13 -0.86 2.75
N ASN A 53 19.49 -2.02 2.64
CA ASN A 53 20.05 -3.29 3.14
C ASN A 53 21.33 -3.69 2.39
N ASP A 54 21.37 -3.52 1.07
CA ASP A 54 22.54 -3.84 0.27
C ASP A 54 23.75 -2.95 0.63
N GLU A 55 23.51 -1.67 0.95
CA GLU A 55 24.55 -0.69 1.27
C GLU A 55 25.02 -0.76 2.73
N HIS A 56 24.11 -1.03 3.68
CA HIS A 56 24.38 -0.92 5.12
C HIS A 56 24.22 -2.22 5.91
N GLY A 57 23.73 -3.29 5.27
CA GLY A 57 23.49 -4.58 5.89
C GLY A 57 22.15 -4.69 6.62
N HIS A 58 21.71 -5.93 6.81
CA HIS A 58 20.40 -6.24 7.41
C HIS A 58 20.23 -5.73 8.85
N GLU A 59 21.29 -5.64 9.64
CA GLU A 59 21.20 -5.11 11.01
C GLU A 59 20.78 -3.63 11.02
N VAL A 60 21.27 -2.83 10.05
CA VAL A 60 20.85 -1.44 9.87
C VAL A 60 19.41 -1.39 9.36
N GLY A 61 19.04 -2.25 8.40
CA GLY A 61 17.65 -2.36 7.95
C GLY A 61 16.68 -2.68 9.08
N ASP A 62 17.03 -3.62 9.96
CA ASP A 62 16.26 -3.96 11.15
C ASP A 62 16.15 -2.79 12.13
N ALA A 63 17.19 -1.98 12.26
CA ALA A 63 17.15 -0.76 13.08
C ALA A 63 16.22 0.31 12.46
N VAL A 64 16.23 0.47 11.14
CA VAL A 64 15.32 1.36 10.41
C VAL A 64 13.86 0.91 10.53
N LEU A 65 13.59 -0.41 10.46
CA LEU A 65 12.25 -0.96 10.66
C LEU A 65 11.69 -0.63 12.05
N ARG A 66 12.52 -0.73 13.09
CA ARG A 66 12.13 -0.30 14.45
C ARG A 66 11.89 1.19 14.55
N GLU A 67 12.72 1.99 13.89
CA GLU A 67 12.59 3.45 13.88
C GLU A 67 11.29 3.90 13.19
N VAL A 68 10.93 3.27 12.07
CA VAL A 68 9.64 3.50 11.39
C VAL A 68 8.46 3.12 12.31
N ALA A 69 8.51 1.94 12.93
CA ALA A 69 7.45 1.51 13.85
C ALA A 69 7.26 2.49 15.01
N ARG A 70 8.37 2.96 15.61
CA ARG A 70 8.38 3.95 16.69
C ARG A 70 7.81 5.30 16.21
N HIS A 71 8.21 5.74 15.02
CA HIS A 71 7.77 6.99 14.42
C HIS A 71 6.27 7.01 14.13
N LEU A 72 5.77 5.95 13.46
CA LEU A 72 4.33 5.81 13.17
C LEU A 72 3.51 5.76 14.46
N SER A 73 3.98 4.99 15.46
CA SER A 73 3.30 4.87 16.76
C SER A 73 3.19 6.22 17.47
N LYS A 74 4.27 7.01 17.48
CA LYS A 74 4.26 8.36 18.04
C LYS A 74 3.35 9.31 17.26
N THR A 75 3.32 9.18 15.93
CA THR A 75 2.59 10.12 15.06
C THR A 75 1.08 9.90 15.13
N PHE A 76 0.63 8.63 15.13
CA PHE A 76 -0.80 8.32 15.16
C PHE A 76 -1.36 8.22 16.57
N GLY A 77 -0.59 7.72 17.55
CA GLY A 77 -1.10 7.50 18.91
C GLY A 77 -2.40 6.70 18.88
N ASP A 78 -3.40 7.18 19.61
CA ASP A 78 -4.72 6.53 19.71
C ASP A 78 -5.60 6.73 18.46
N HIS A 79 -5.15 7.48 17.46
CA HIS A 79 -5.92 7.69 16.23
C HIS A 79 -5.94 6.47 15.31
N ALA A 80 -4.98 5.55 15.43
CA ALA A 80 -4.89 4.38 14.58
C ALA A 80 -4.32 3.17 15.29
N ALA A 81 -4.80 1.99 14.89
CA ALA A 81 -4.12 0.74 15.16
C ALA A 81 -2.99 0.52 14.14
N LEU A 82 -1.83 0.08 14.60
CA LEU A 82 -0.64 -0.10 13.78
C LEU A 82 -0.21 -1.55 13.68
N PHE A 83 0.15 -1.95 12.46
CA PHE A 83 0.54 -3.31 12.14
C PHE A 83 1.79 -3.33 11.26
N ARG A 84 2.62 -4.36 11.41
CA ARG A 84 3.63 -4.71 10.41
C ARG A 84 3.01 -5.72 9.44
N TYR A 85 2.80 -5.27 8.21
CA TYR A 85 2.11 -6.05 7.18
C TYR A 85 3.01 -7.16 6.60
N GLY A 86 4.32 -6.91 6.56
CA GLY A 86 5.35 -7.88 6.17
C GLY A 86 6.51 -7.21 5.43
N GLY A 87 7.72 -7.74 5.60
CA GLY A 87 8.92 -7.10 5.05
C GLY A 87 9.11 -5.70 5.61
N ASP A 88 9.12 -4.71 4.73
CA ASP A 88 9.21 -3.26 4.97
C ASP A 88 7.87 -2.52 4.94
N ALA A 89 6.76 -3.26 4.84
CA ALA A 89 5.42 -2.70 4.79
C ALA A 89 4.74 -2.64 6.17
N PHE A 90 4.07 -1.51 6.43
CA PHE A 90 3.29 -1.23 7.64
C PHE A 90 1.87 -0.79 7.27
N VAL A 91 0.88 -1.06 8.13
CA VAL A 91 -0.49 -0.56 7.95
C VAL A 91 -0.94 0.19 9.19
N ALA A 92 -1.53 1.37 8.98
CA ALA A 92 -2.37 2.04 9.97
C ALA A 92 -3.85 1.83 9.61
N LEU A 93 -4.65 1.40 10.59
CA LEU A 93 -6.10 1.25 10.50
C LEU A 93 -6.77 2.33 11.35
N PHE A 94 -7.61 3.15 10.73
CA PHE A 94 -8.35 4.24 11.35
C PHE A 94 -9.84 3.88 11.37
N GLU A 95 -10.38 3.63 12.57
CA GLU A 95 -11.79 3.32 12.79
C GLU A 95 -12.58 4.62 13.02
N GLY A 96 -13.70 4.83 12.29
CA GLY A 96 -14.49 6.05 12.38
C GLY A 96 -13.80 7.28 11.77
N MET A 97 -12.95 7.08 10.77
CA MET A 97 -12.18 8.16 10.14
C MET A 97 -12.33 8.17 8.62
N GLU A 98 -12.70 9.34 8.10
CA GLU A 98 -12.80 9.62 6.66
C GLU A 98 -11.44 9.64 5.96
N ARG A 99 -11.46 9.35 4.66
CA ARG A 99 -10.30 9.23 3.78
C ARG A 99 -9.37 10.43 3.85
N GLU A 100 -9.92 11.64 3.80
CA GLU A 100 -9.15 12.89 3.75
C GLU A 100 -8.40 13.12 5.06
N ARG A 101 -9.00 12.76 6.20
CA ARG A 101 -8.35 12.89 7.51
C ARG A 101 -7.24 11.86 7.68
N ALA A 102 -7.47 10.62 7.25
CA ALA A 102 -6.44 9.59 7.24
C ALA A 102 -5.26 9.97 6.34
N PHE A 103 -5.54 10.58 5.17
CA PHE A 103 -4.52 11.11 4.27
C PHE A 103 -3.66 12.20 4.92
N LEU A 104 -4.28 13.17 5.61
CA LEU A 104 -3.52 14.23 6.28
C LEU A 104 -2.62 13.69 7.40
N LEU A 105 -3.07 12.67 8.14
CA LEU A 105 -2.24 12.00 9.14
C LEU A 105 -1.09 11.22 8.50
N ALA A 106 -1.36 10.51 7.41
CA ALA A 106 -0.32 9.79 6.66
C ALA A 106 0.71 10.75 6.06
N GLU A 107 0.29 11.90 5.51
CA GLU A 107 1.19 12.95 5.01
C GLU A 107 2.04 13.53 6.15
N LYS A 108 1.44 13.80 7.32
CA LYS A 108 2.20 14.24 8.50
C LYS A 108 3.26 13.20 8.91
N ALA A 109 2.90 11.92 8.93
CA ALA A 109 3.83 10.85 9.27
C ALA A 109 4.98 10.77 8.26
N ARG A 110 4.68 10.85 6.96
CA ARG A 110 5.67 10.91 5.90
C ARG A 110 6.61 12.11 6.08
N ASP A 111 6.04 13.31 6.14
CA ASP A 111 6.77 14.58 6.18
C ASP A 111 7.72 14.66 7.38
N THR A 112 7.25 14.22 8.55
CA THR A 112 8.06 14.22 9.77
C THR A 112 9.07 13.06 9.86
N PHE A 113 8.96 12.07 8.98
CA PHE A 113 9.95 10.99 8.86
C PHE A 113 11.04 11.33 7.83
N ASP A 114 10.79 12.21 6.88
CA ASP A 114 11.74 12.49 5.80
C ASP A 114 13.01 13.18 6.32
N GLY A 115 14.17 12.57 6.07
CA GLY A 115 15.46 13.15 6.42
C GLY A 115 16.52 12.13 6.83
N GLU A 116 17.55 12.62 7.52
CA GLU A 116 18.62 11.83 8.10
C GLU A 116 18.18 11.18 9.42
N HIS A 117 18.42 9.88 9.55
CA HIS A 117 18.14 9.10 10.76
C HIS A 117 19.42 8.50 11.29
N THR A 118 19.68 8.68 12.58
CA THR A 118 20.74 7.96 13.29
C THR A 118 20.14 6.74 13.97
N VAL A 119 20.47 5.56 13.46
CA VAL A 119 20.01 4.28 13.99
C VAL A 119 21.16 3.49 14.60
N ARG A 120 20.86 2.69 15.62
CA ARG A 120 21.86 1.86 16.29
C ARG A 120 21.85 0.44 15.72
N ALA A 121 22.97 0.02 15.13
CA ALA A 121 23.21 -1.34 14.64
C ALA A 121 24.31 -2.00 15.50
N GLY A 122 23.89 -2.88 16.41
CA GLY A 122 24.77 -3.51 17.38
C GLY A 122 25.43 -2.49 18.32
N THR A 123 26.73 -2.23 18.11
CA THR A 123 27.52 -1.28 18.91
C THR A 123 27.79 0.05 18.20
N GLN A 124 27.39 0.18 16.94
CA GLN A 124 27.66 1.33 16.09
C GLN A 124 26.40 2.15 15.86
N ASP A 125 26.57 3.47 15.79
CA ASP A 125 25.52 4.38 15.35
C ASP A 125 25.78 4.72 13.87
N VAL A 126 24.77 4.54 13.04
CA VAL A 126 24.82 4.75 11.59
C VAL A 126 23.83 5.85 11.25
N SER A 127 24.28 6.89 10.55
CA SER A 127 23.41 7.94 10.01
C SER A 127 23.20 7.73 8.52
N LEU A 128 21.93 7.73 8.11
CA LEU A 128 21.53 7.53 6.72
C LEU A 128 20.22 8.24 6.42
N PRO A 129 19.97 8.63 5.16
CA PRO A 129 18.69 9.18 4.77
C PRO A 129 17.65 8.05 4.66
N ALA A 130 16.45 8.28 5.21
CA ALA A 130 15.32 7.37 5.03
C ALA A 130 14.03 8.17 4.81
N SER A 131 13.17 7.62 3.97
CA SER A 131 11.84 8.16 3.68
C SER A 131 10.85 7.00 3.55
N ILE A 132 9.56 7.33 3.67
CA ILE A 132 8.46 6.38 3.52
C ILE A 132 7.49 6.90 2.46
N SER A 133 6.87 5.99 1.72
CA SER A 133 5.72 6.31 0.87
C SER A 133 4.49 5.62 1.41
N ALA A 134 3.31 6.16 1.13
CA ALA A 134 2.06 5.57 1.58
C ALA A 134 0.95 5.58 0.53
N GLY A 135 0.06 4.59 0.62
CA GLY A 135 -1.20 4.52 -0.10
C GLY A 135 -2.38 4.47 0.87
N VAL A 136 -3.35 5.35 0.70
CA VAL A 136 -4.51 5.48 1.61
C VAL A 136 -5.78 5.07 0.89
N SER A 137 -6.65 4.28 1.51
CA SER A 137 -7.99 3.97 1.00
C SER A 137 -9.01 4.00 2.13
N ALA A 138 -10.29 4.21 1.81
CA ALA A 138 -11.35 4.26 2.80
C ALA A 138 -12.62 3.54 2.36
N TYR A 139 -13.30 2.91 3.33
CA TYR A 139 -14.69 2.50 3.21
C TYR A 139 -15.58 3.68 3.61
N PRO A 140 -16.67 3.96 2.87
CA PRO A 140 -17.14 3.25 1.67
C PRO A 140 -16.55 3.77 0.34
N ASP A 141 -15.81 4.87 0.37
CA ASP A 141 -15.40 5.64 -0.82
C ASP A 141 -14.56 4.87 -1.87
N ASP A 142 -13.66 4.02 -1.43
CA ASP A 142 -12.69 3.29 -2.27
C ASP A 142 -13.00 1.78 -2.34
N GLY A 143 -14.07 1.32 -1.70
CA GLY A 143 -14.45 -0.10 -1.71
C GLY A 143 -15.39 -0.50 -0.57
N ASN A 144 -16.01 -1.67 -0.73
CA ASN A 144 -16.99 -2.22 0.23
C ASN A 144 -16.50 -3.48 0.95
N SER A 145 -15.23 -3.87 0.74
CA SER A 145 -14.63 -5.07 1.32
C SER A 145 -13.20 -4.80 1.79
N ASP A 146 -12.71 -5.66 2.67
CA ASP A 146 -11.30 -5.70 3.09
C ASP A 146 -10.36 -5.83 1.88
N THR A 147 -10.70 -6.70 0.94
CA THR A 147 -9.91 -6.92 -0.28
C THR A 147 -9.84 -5.69 -1.17
N ASP A 148 -10.93 -4.94 -1.32
CA ASP A 148 -10.95 -3.70 -2.10
C ASP A 148 -10.08 -2.63 -1.45
N LEU A 149 -10.22 -2.40 -0.14
CA LEU A 149 -9.44 -1.40 0.56
C LEU A 149 -7.94 -1.70 0.46
N VAL A 150 -7.53 -2.93 0.77
CA VAL A 150 -6.13 -3.34 0.71
C VAL A 150 -5.60 -3.21 -0.71
N ARG A 151 -6.37 -3.61 -1.73
CA ARG A 151 -5.96 -3.47 -3.13
C ARG A 151 -5.80 -2.01 -3.53
N LYS A 152 -6.74 -1.13 -3.18
CA LYS A 152 -6.68 0.31 -3.49
C LYS A 152 -5.54 1.03 -2.77
N ALA A 153 -5.28 0.69 -1.51
CA ALA A 153 -4.12 1.20 -0.80
C ALA A 153 -2.81 0.74 -1.45
N ASN A 154 -2.70 -0.53 -1.86
CA ASN A 154 -1.54 -1.04 -2.59
C ASN A 154 -1.32 -0.34 -3.95
N GLU A 155 -2.37 -0.16 -4.75
CA GLU A 155 -2.29 0.58 -6.02
C GLU A 155 -1.83 2.03 -5.82
N ALA A 156 -2.33 2.68 -4.77
CA ALA A 156 -1.94 4.03 -4.40
C ALA A 156 -0.48 4.10 -3.94
N LEU A 157 -0.05 3.16 -3.10
CA LEU A 157 1.34 3.05 -2.65
C LEU A 157 2.29 2.79 -3.83
N TYR A 158 1.94 1.85 -4.71
CA TYR A 158 2.72 1.58 -5.91
C TYR A 158 2.89 2.85 -6.75
N ARG A 159 1.80 3.61 -6.95
CA ARG A 159 1.85 4.89 -7.64
C ARG A 159 2.74 5.91 -6.93
N ALA A 160 2.73 5.96 -5.60
CA ALA A 160 3.62 6.80 -4.83
C ALA A 160 5.09 6.46 -5.14
N LYS A 161 5.45 5.18 -5.09
CA LYS A 161 6.82 4.69 -5.36
C LYS A 161 7.28 4.96 -6.79
N VAL A 162 6.45 4.73 -7.81
CA VAL A 162 6.90 4.84 -9.22
C VAL A 162 6.85 6.26 -9.80
N THR A 163 6.11 7.18 -9.18
CA THR A 163 6.02 8.59 -9.65
C THR A 163 7.02 9.52 -8.94
N GLY A 164 8.05 8.93 -8.32
CA GLY A 164 9.02 9.61 -7.45
C GLY A 164 8.65 9.39 -5.98
N PRO A 165 9.35 8.54 -5.22
CA PRO A 165 9.00 8.18 -3.82
C PRO A 165 8.92 9.36 -2.84
N ASN A 166 8.76 9.08 -1.55
CA ASN A 166 8.51 10.06 -0.50
C ASN A 166 7.21 10.86 -0.75
N LYS A 167 6.09 10.15 -0.95
CA LYS A 167 4.75 10.77 -1.04
C LYS A 167 3.63 9.87 -0.52
N VAL A 168 2.49 10.47 -0.21
CA VAL A 168 1.23 9.75 0.01
C VAL A 168 0.34 9.87 -1.23
N CYS A 169 -0.36 8.79 -1.54
CA CYS A 169 -1.30 8.71 -2.64
C CYS A 169 -2.64 8.17 -2.13
N LEU A 170 -3.75 8.72 -2.63
CA LEU A 170 -5.08 8.19 -2.36
C LEU A 170 -5.44 7.03 -3.30
N GLY A 171 -6.25 6.10 -2.81
CA GLY A 171 -7.02 5.16 -3.60
C GLY A 171 -7.76 5.95 -4.68
N ARG A 172 -7.78 5.43 -5.90
CA ARG A 172 -8.62 5.98 -6.95
C ARG A 172 -9.79 5.05 -7.15
N GLU A 173 -10.98 5.63 -7.12
CA GLU A 173 -12.15 5.00 -7.70
C GLU A 173 -11.80 4.60 -9.14
N GLU A 174 -12.01 3.34 -9.48
CA GLU A 174 -11.83 2.84 -10.84
C GLU A 174 -12.98 3.34 -11.71
N LYS A 175 -12.98 4.64 -12.04
CA LYS A 175 -13.64 5.07 -13.26
C LYS A 175 -12.72 4.66 -14.40
N MET A 176 -13.01 3.51 -15.03
CA MET A 176 -12.35 2.94 -16.22
C MET A 176 -10.94 3.47 -16.50
N VAL A 177 -9.92 2.69 -16.13
CA VAL A 177 -8.52 3.01 -16.44
C VAL A 177 -8.34 3.20 -17.94
N THR A 178 -7.89 4.39 -18.36
CA THR A 178 -7.52 4.64 -19.76
C THR A 178 -6.40 3.68 -20.18
N LYS A 179 -6.57 3.05 -21.35
CA LYS A 179 -5.70 2.02 -21.98
C LYS A 179 -4.19 2.29 -21.90
N THR A 180 -3.79 3.54 -21.74
CA THR A 180 -2.42 4.04 -21.81
C THR A 180 -1.47 3.61 -20.69
N SER A 181 -1.95 3.08 -19.56
CA SER A 181 -1.09 2.76 -18.40
C SER A 181 -0.48 1.35 -18.39
N HIS A 182 -0.99 0.41 -19.19
CA HIS A 182 -0.54 -1.00 -19.15
C HIS A 182 0.07 -1.49 -20.47
N TYR A 183 -0.01 -0.68 -21.53
CA TYR A 183 0.41 -1.07 -22.86
C TYR A 183 1.35 -0.01 -23.45
N THR A 184 2.41 -0.47 -24.09
CA THR A 184 3.31 0.41 -24.86
C THR A 184 2.55 1.10 -25.98
N GLN A 185 3.04 2.24 -26.45
CA GLN A 185 2.44 2.98 -27.56
C GLN A 185 2.26 2.10 -28.82
N GLY A 186 3.19 1.19 -29.09
CA GLY A 186 3.09 0.22 -30.19
C GLY A 186 1.94 -0.78 -30.01
N GLN A 187 1.71 -1.28 -28.79
CA GLN A 187 0.59 -2.17 -28.48
C GLN A 187 -0.76 -1.46 -28.63
N LEU A 188 -0.85 -0.19 -28.21
CA LEU A 188 -2.06 0.62 -28.37
C LEU A 188 -2.39 0.89 -29.84
N GLN A 189 -1.37 1.19 -30.66
CA GLN A 189 -1.55 1.36 -32.10
C GLN A 189 -1.94 0.06 -32.80
N GLY A 190 -1.44 -1.09 -32.33
CA GLY A 190 -1.84 -2.41 -32.81
C GLY A 190 -3.30 -2.70 -32.48
N LEU A 191 -3.70 -2.48 -31.22
CA LEU A 191 -5.06 -2.66 -30.74
C LEU A 191 -6.07 -1.80 -31.53
N ALA A 192 -5.78 -0.51 -31.71
CA ALA A 192 -6.62 0.40 -32.48
C ALA A 192 -6.87 -0.07 -33.92
N ARG A 193 -5.82 -0.64 -34.56
CA ARG A 193 -5.91 -1.20 -35.91
C ARG A 193 -6.82 -2.42 -35.97
N ILE A 194 -6.70 -3.32 -34.99
CA ILE A 194 -7.50 -4.55 -34.93
C ILE A 194 -8.96 -4.21 -34.65
N ALA A 195 -9.22 -3.35 -33.67
CA ALA A 195 -10.57 -2.89 -33.32
C ALA A 195 -11.29 -2.29 -34.55
N LYS A 196 -10.60 -1.42 -35.30
CA LYS A 196 -11.14 -0.84 -36.55
C LYS A 196 -11.44 -1.90 -37.61
N ARG A 197 -10.58 -2.91 -37.78
CA ARG A 197 -10.79 -4.00 -38.75
C ARG A 197 -11.97 -4.90 -38.36
N MET A 198 -12.17 -5.11 -37.06
CA MET A 198 -13.24 -5.96 -36.54
C MET A 198 -14.57 -5.20 -36.35
N GLY A 199 -14.57 -3.88 -36.52
CA GLY A 199 -15.76 -3.05 -36.29
C GLY A 199 -16.17 -2.96 -34.82
N MET A 200 -15.23 -3.19 -33.89
CA MET A 200 -15.49 -3.27 -32.45
C MET A 200 -14.82 -2.12 -31.71
N GLY A 201 -15.28 -1.85 -30.48
CA GLY A 201 -14.56 -0.95 -29.57
C GLY A 201 -13.28 -1.61 -29.04
N GLU A 202 -12.18 -0.86 -28.91
CA GLU A 202 -10.92 -1.45 -28.40
C GLU A 202 -11.06 -1.99 -26.95
N ALA A 203 -11.97 -1.43 -26.15
CA ALA A 203 -12.26 -1.93 -24.80
C ALA A 203 -13.04 -3.25 -24.82
N GLU A 204 -13.90 -3.43 -25.83
CA GLU A 204 -14.66 -4.66 -26.07
C GLU A 204 -13.73 -5.80 -26.49
N LEU A 205 -12.80 -5.49 -27.40
CA LEU A 205 -11.79 -6.42 -27.87
C LEU A 205 -10.82 -6.86 -26.76
N LEU A 206 -10.44 -5.95 -25.85
CA LEU A 206 -9.61 -6.29 -24.68
C LEU A 206 -10.35 -7.21 -23.71
N ARG A 207 -11.66 -6.98 -23.53
CA ARG A 207 -12.49 -7.82 -22.65
C ARG A 207 -12.62 -9.22 -23.20
N GLU A 208 -12.94 -9.36 -24.50
CA GLU A 208 -13.02 -10.66 -25.16
C GLU A 208 -11.66 -11.41 -25.09
N GLY A 209 -10.56 -10.71 -25.36
CA GLY A 209 -9.22 -11.30 -25.24
C GLY A 209 -8.88 -11.75 -23.82
N LEU A 210 -9.33 -11.02 -22.80
CA LEU A 210 -9.17 -11.42 -21.40
C LEU A 210 -10.05 -12.62 -21.04
N ASP A 211 -11.31 -12.63 -21.47
CA ASP A 211 -12.25 -13.74 -21.25
C ASP A 211 -11.76 -15.04 -21.89
N ASP A 212 -11.17 -14.95 -23.08
CA ASP A 212 -10.53 -16.09 -23.75
C ASP A 212 -9.31 -16.60 -22.98
N LEU A 213 -8.50 -15.69 -22.43
CA LEU A 213 -7.34 -16.03 -21.62
C LEU A 213 -7.78 -16.71 -20.32
N LEU A 214 -8.77 -16.16 -19.63
CA LEU A 214 -9.35 -16.75 -18.42
C LEU A 214 -9.96 -18.12 -18.71
N ARG A 215 -10.70 -18.29 -19.80
CA ARG A 215 -11.23 -19.59 -20.23
C ARG A 215 -10.13 -20.61 -20.53
N LYS A 216 -9.03 -20.17 -21.15
CA LYS A 216 -7.89 -21.03 -21.48
C LYS A 216 -7.13 -21.53 -20.24
N TYR A 217 -7.07 -20.73 -19.17
CA TYR A 217 -6.28 -21.04 -17.98
C TYR A 217 -7.11 -21.49 -16.76
N ASN A 218 -8.45 -21.43 -16.84
CA ASN A 218 -9.38 -21.97 -15.84
C ASN A 218 -10.00 -23.32 -16.26
N ALA A 219 -9.29 -24.13 -17.06
CA ALA A 219 -9.67 -25.49 -17.46
C ALA A 219 -8.82 -26.54 -16.74
#